data_AF-A0A8S3WJT8-F1
#
_entry.id   AF-A0A8S3WJT8-F1
#
_cell.length_a   1.000
_cell.length_b   1.000
_cell.length_c   1.000
_cell.angle_alpha   90.00
_cell.angle_beta   90.00
_cell.angle_gamma   90.00
#
_symmetry.space_group_name_H-M   'P 1'
#
loop_
_entity.id
_entity.type
_entity.pdbx_description
1 polymer ?
#
loop_
_entity_poly.entity_id
_entity_poly.type
_entity_poly.pdbx_seq_one_letter_code
_entity_poly.pdbx_strand_id
1 'polypeptide(L)'
;MLSTPPHTTHKLQPLDRTLFKPFKSAFATASSAWMRRNPAARITDYDIAALVDEAFSRAARLDIAQNGFKCTGIYPFNPEIFTDIDFLPSMVTDVMQEVSSKENMANQFSVAHSSPVPSTSHALPANEPEPSTSSTDIL
;
A
#
# COMPACT_ATOMS: atom_id res chain seq x y z
N MET A 1 -1.17 -13.59 12.55
CA MET A 1 -1.08 -12.84 11.28
C MET A 1 -0.94 -11.37 11.61
N LEU A 2 0.02 -10.66 10.99
CA LEU A 2 0.11 -9.20 11.10
C LEU A 2 -0.87 -8.59 10.09
N SER A 3 -1.87 -7.86 10.57
CA SER A 3 -2.82 -7.13 9.72
C SER A 3 -2.34 -5.70 9.57
N THR A 4 -2.13 -5.24 8.33
CA THR A 4 -1.76 -3.85 8.02
C THR A 4 -3.02 -3.06 7.66
N PRO A 5 -3.17 -1.81 8.13
CA PRO A 5 -4.27 -0.95 7.70
C PRO A 5 -4.31 -0.77 6.18
N PRO A 6 -5.48 -0.51 5.58
CA PRO A 6 -5.58 -0.24 4.15
C PRO A 6 -4.62 0.90 3.73
N HIS A 7 -4.06 0.80 2.53
CA HIS A 7 -3.11 1.77 1.94
C HIS A 7 -1.76 1.94 2.66
N THR A 8 -1.43 1.14 3.68
CA THR A 8 -0.14 1.20 4.40
C THR A 8 0.87 0.14 3.98
N THR A 9 0.49 -0.77 3.08
CA THR A 9 1.28 -1.91 2.59
C THR A 9 2.69 -1.50 2.18
N HIS A 10 2.79 -0.44 1.38
CA HIS A 10 4.05 0.07 0.84
C HIS A 10 5.04 0.57 1.92
N LYS A 11 4.57 0.82 3.15
CA LYS A 11 5.39 1.25 4.29
C LYS A 11 5.66 0.14 5.30
N LEU A 12 4.74 -0.81 5.46
CA LEU A 12 4.84 -1.83 6.50
C LEU A 12 5.39 -3.17 6.01
N GLN A 13 5.41 -3.45 4.70
CA GLN A 13 5.90 -4.72 4.17
C GLN A 13 7.42 -4.72 3.98
N PRO A 14 8.19 -5.49 4.79
CA PRO A 14 9.66 -5.44 4.74
C PRO A 14 10.24 -5.87 3.39
N LEU A 15 9.60 -6.86 2.75
CA LEU A 15 10.02 -7.40 1.46
C LEU A 15 9.93 -6.35 0.35
N ASP A 16 8.82 -5.61 0.30
CA ASP A 16 8.59 -4.55 -0.68
C ASP A 16 9.59 -3.41 -0.51
N ARG A 17 9.87 -3.04 0.75
CA ARG A 17 10.78 -1.94 1.07
C ARG A 17 12.25 -2.25 0.77
N THR A 18 12.67 -3.51 0.88
CA THR A 18 14.11 -3.83 0.93
C THR A 18 14.57 -5.01 0.07
N LEU A 19 13.81 -6.09 -0.07
CA LEU A 19 14.28 -7.30 -0.77
C LEU A 19 14.00 -7.25 -2.28
N PHE A 20 12.82 -6.80 -2.70
CA PHE A 20 12.42 -6.95 -4.10
C PHE A 20 13.24 -6.10 -5.07
N LYS A 21 13.72 -4.92 -4.64
CA LYS A 21 14.60 -4.09 -5.48
C LYS A 21 15.94 -4.78 -5.79
N PRO A 22 16.76 -5.19 -4.81
CA PRO A 22 18.00 -5.91 -5.10
C PRO A 22 17.76 -7.26 -5.77
N PHE A 23 16.68 -7.98 -5.43
CA PHE A 23 16.34 -9.23 -6.10
C PHE A 23 16.07 -9.04 -7.60
N LYS A 24 15.22 -8.08 -7.99
CA LYS A 24 14.95 -7.78 -9.41
C LYS A 24 16.22 -7.40 -10.17
N SER A 25 17.10 -6.63 -9.54
CA SER A 25 18.40 -6.24 -10.14
C SER A 25 19.33 -7.45 -10.32
N ALA A 26 19.43 -8.32 -9.31
CA ALA A 26 20.22 -9.54 -9.39
C ALA A 26 19.68 -10.50 -10.46
N PHE A 27 18.35 -10.67 -10.54
CA PHE A 27 17.68 -11.50 -11.53
C PHE A 27 17.89 -10.98 -12.96
N ALA A 28 17.78 -9.66 -13.17
CA ALA A 28 18.09 -9.05 -14.46
C ALA A 28 19.55 -9.32 -14.87
N THR A 29 20.48 -9.19 -13.93
CA THR A 29 21.91 -9.46 -14.16
C THR A 29 22.17 -10.93 -14.53
N ALA A 30 21.57 -11.87 -13.79
CA ALA A 30 21.67 -13.30 -14.07
C ALA A 30 21.09 -13.64 -15.44
N SER A 31 19.92 -13.08 -15.76
CA SER A 31 19.26 -13.25 -17.07
C SER A 31 20.14 -12.72 -18.21
N SER A 32 20.73 -11.53 -18.07
CA SER A 32 21.66 -10.96 -19.06
C SER A 32 22.94 -11.78 -19.21
N ALA A 33 23.43 -12.41 -18.15
CA ALA A 33 24.57 -13.33 -18.23
C ALA A 33 24.20 -14.63 -18.95
N TRP A 34 23.03 -15.20 -18.65
CA TRP A 34 22.51 -16.39 -19.32
C TRP A 34 22.33 -16.16 -20.83
N MET A 35 21.76 -15.02 -21.24
CA MET A 35 21.56 -14.69 -22.66
C MET A 35 22.89 -14.56 -23.42
N ARG A 36 23.95 -14.05 -22.79
CA ARG A 36 25.29 -13.99 -23.41
C ARG A 36 25.95 -15.36 -23.56
N ARG A 37 25.66 -16.30 -22.65
CA ARG A 37 26.20 -17.67 -22.69
C ARG A 37 25.44 -18.55 -23.69
N ASN A 38 24.17 -18.25 -23.95
CA ASN A 38 23.28 -19.02 -24.81
C ASN A 38 22.78 -18.16 -25.98
N PRO A 39 23.63 -17.89 -26.99
CA PRO A 39 23.23 -17.09 -28.14
C PRO A 39 22.09 -17.77 -28.91
N ALA A 40 21.13 -16.96 -29.39
CA ALA A 40 19.92 -17.40 -30.10
C ALA A 40 18.95 -18.32 -29.31
N ALA A 41 19.19 -18.54 -28.01
CA ALA A 41 18.26 -19.22 -27.12
C ALA A 41 17.37 -18.22 -26.37
N ARG A 42 16.17 -18.67 -25.97
CA ARG A 42 15.27 -17.93 -25.09
C ARG A 42 15.25 -18.58 -23.72
N ILE A 43 15.12 -17.76 -22.67
CA ILE A 43 14.89 -18.24 -21.31
C ILE A 43 13.53 -18.93 -21.29
N THR A 44 13.50 -20.17 -20.80
CA THR A 44 12.29 -20.97 -20.60
C THR A 44 11.93 -21.05 -19.12
N ASP A 45 10.74 -21.55 -18.80
CA ASP A 45 10.30 -21.85 -17.44
C ASP A 45 11.24 -22.80 -16.69
N TYR A 46 11.89 -23.73 -17.40
CA TYR A 46 12.91 -24.61 -16.83
C TYR A 46 14.17 -23.87 -16.35
N ASP A 47 14.51 -22.75 -16.99
CA ASP A 47 15.68 -21.93 -16.63
C ASP A 47 15.41 -20.99 -15.45
N ILE A 48 14.13 -20.62 -15.23
CA ILE A 48 13.74 -19.64 -14.21
C ILE A 48 14.19 -20.09 -12.82
N ALA A 49 14.06 -21.38 -12.47
CA ALA A 49 14.45 -21.88 -11.16
C ALA A 49 15.95 -21.60 -10.85
N ALA A 50 16.84 -21.85 -11.82
CA ALA A 50 18.27 -21.61 -11.67
C ALA A 50 18.59 -20.10 -11.59
N LEU A 51 17.93 -19.28 -12.41
CA LEU A 51 18.10 -17.83 -12.38
C LEU A 51 17.60 -17.21 -11.06
N VAL A 52 16.50 -17.71 -10.53
CA VAL A 52 15.95 -17.31 -9.23
C VAL A 52 16.90 -17.70 -8.12
N ASP A 53 17.46 -18.92 -8.13
CA ASP A 53 18.44 -19.35 -7.13
C ASP A 53 19.69 -18.46 -7.11
N GLU A 54 20.26 -18.15 -8.29
CA GLU A 54 21.40 -17.25 -8.42
C GLU A 54 21.07 -15.84 -7.88
N ALA A 55 19.91 -15.31 -8.25
CA ALA A 55 19.48 -13.97 -7.85
C ALA A 55 19.15 -13.89 -6.35
N PHE A 56 18.43 -14.89 -5.84
CA PHE A 56 18.01 -14.98 -4.44
C PHE A 56 19.22 -15.12 -3.53
N SER A 57 20.19 -15.98 -3.89
CA SER A 57 21.44 -16.13 -3.12
C SER A 57 22.22 -14.82 -2.98
N ARG A 58 22.11 -13.89 -3.94
CA ARG A 58 22.72 -12.55 -3.86
C ARG A 58 21.89 -11.56 -3.05
N ALA A 59 20.57 -11.64 -3.13
CA ALA A 59 19.65 -10.68 -2.52
C ALA A 59 19.23 -11.05 -1.08
N ALA A 60 19.20 -12.33 -0.73
CA ALA A 60 18.77 -12.86 0.57
C ALA A 60 19.88 -12.72 1.62
N ARG A 61 20.32 -11.49 1.87
CA ARG A 61 21.35 -11.16 2.84
C ARG A 61 20.74 -10.70 4.16
N LEU A 62 21.45 -10.98 5.25
CA LEU A 62 21.00 -10.65 6.60
C LEU A 62 20.81 -9.13 6.81
N ASP A 63 21.67 -8.32 6.22
CA ASP A 63 21.59 -6.84 6.27
C ASP A 63 20.30 -6.31 5.63
N ILE A 64 19.91 -6.87 4.48
CA ILE A 64 18.65 -6.52 3.79
C ILE A 64 17.46 -6.89 4.68
N ALA A 65 17.46 -8.09 5.26
CA ALA A 65 16.40 -8.52 6.16
C ALA A 65 16.29 -7.59 7.40
N GLN A 66 17.40 -7.35 8.11
CA GLN A 66 17.42 -6.48 9.29
C GLN A 66 16.97 -5.05 8.97
N ASN A 67 17.48 -4.47 7.88
CA ASN A 67 17.07 -3.14 7.44
C ASN A 67 15.59 -3.11 7.02
N GLY A 68 15.08 -4.20 6.44
CA GLY A 68 13.66 -4.39 6.13
C GLY A 68 12.79 -4.20 7.35
N PHE A 69 13.05 -4.93 8.42
CA PHE A 69 12.27 -4.82 9.67
C PHE A 69 12.45 -3.47 10.37
N LYS A 70 13.66 -2.90 10.30
CA LYS A 70 13.95 -1.58 10.89
C LYS A 70 13.20 -0.47 10.18
N CYS A 71 13.19 -0.47 8.85
CA CYS A 71 12.59 0.59 8.04
C CYS A 71 11.06 0.50 7.97
N THR A 72 10.46 -0.60 8.39
CA THR A 72 9.00 -0.76 8.54
C THR A 72 8.53 -0.52 9.97
N GLY A 73 9.45 -0.29 10.91
CA GLY A 73 9.09 -0.05 12.32
C GLY A 73 8.53 -1.28 13.01
N ILE A 74 8.69 -2.47 12.40
CA ILE A 74 8.29 -3.74 13.02
C ILE A 74 9.33 -4.14 14.06
N TYR A 75 10.61 -4.01 13.72
CA TYR A 75 11.70 -4.28 14.66
C TYR A 75 12.95 -3.41 14.41
N PRO A 76 13.38 -2.59 15.39
CA PRO A 76 12.69 -2.30 16.64
C PRO A 76 11.29 -1.72 16.40
N PHE A 77 10.35 -2.00 17.30
CA PHE A 77 8.98 -1.49 17.17
C PHE A 77 9.00 0.04 17.23
N ASN A 78 8.47 0.70 16.21
CA ASN A 78 8.35 2.15 16.13
C ASN A 78 6.96 2.55 15.61
N PRO A 79 6.04 3.00 16.49
CA PRO A 79 4.71 3.44 16.07
C PRO A 79 4.74 4.77 15.28
N GLU A 80 5.79 5.57 15.46
CA GLU A 80 5.96 6.90 14.83
C GLU A 80 6.57 6.82 13.42
N ILE A 81 6.39 5.69 12.73
CA ILE A 81 6.94 5.52 11.37
C ILE A 81 6.08 6.18 10.28
N PHE A 82 4.84 6.49 10.62
CA PHE A 82 3.97 7.34 9.83
C PHE A 82 4.08 8.77 10.34
N THR A 83 4.27 9.71 9.43
CA THR A 83 4.27 11.15 9.72
C THR A 83 3.01 11.79 9.16
N ASP A 84 2.70 13.02 9.56
CA ASP A 84 1.53 13.76 9.07
C ASP A 84 1.43 13.81 7.53
N ILE A 85 2.58 13.79 6.85
CA ILE A 85 2.68 13.76 5.39
C ILE A 85 2.02 12.51 4.80
N ASP A 86 2.15 11.36 5.46
CA ASP A 86 1.55 10.10 5.00
C ASP A 86 0.01 10.13 5.09
N PHE A 87 -0.56 11.04 5.90
CA PHE A 87 -2.00 11.25 6.06
C PHE A 87 -2.54 12.41 5.20
N LEU A 88 -1.69 13.20 4.54
CA LEU A 88 -2.14 14.27 3.64
C LEU A 88 -3.12 13.80 2.54
N PRO A 89 -2.94 12.62 1.91
CA PRO A 89 -3.87 12.16 0.89
C PRO A 89 -5.32 11.98 1.38
N SER A 90 -5.52 11.68 2.67
CA SER A 90 -6.88 11.56 3.23
C SER A 90 -7.56 12.92 3.48
N MET A 91 -6.79 14.01 3.59
CA MET A 91 -7.37 15.34 3.85
C MET A 91 -8.33 15.80 2.74
N VAL A 92 -8.11 15.36 1.50
CA VAL A 92 -8.96 15.74 0.35
C VAL A 92 -10.36 15.13 0.44
N THR A 93 -10.52 14.03 1.18
CA THR A 93 -11.79 13.33 1.38
C THR A 93 -12.35 13.55 2.78
N ASP A 94 -11.67 14.35 3.60
CA ASP A 94 -12.07 14.55 5.00
C ASP A 94 -13.35 15.39 5.04
N VAL A 95 -14.44 14.80 5.51
CA VAL A 95 -15.72 15.48 5.66
C VAL A 95 -15.76 16.04 7.08
N MET A 96 -15.76 17.37 7.22
CA MET A 96 -15.92 18.04 8.51
C MET A 96 -17.24 17.59 9.15
N GLN A 97 -17.14 16.75 10.17
CA GLN A 97 -18.29 16.41 10.99
C GLN A 97 -18.54 17.59 11.92
N GLU A 98 -19.59 18.37 11.66
CA GLU A 98 -19.99 19.46 12.54
C GLU A 98 -20.28 18.91 13.94
N VAL A 99 -19.36 19.14 14.87
CA VAL A 99 -19.63 18.99 16.29
C VAL A 99 -20.52 20.17 16.67
N SER A 100 -21.83 19.99 16.52
CA SER A 100 -22.80 20.93 17.10
C SER A 100 -22.71 20.79 18.63
N SER A 101 -21.81 21.55 19.24
CA SER A 101 -21.80 21.83 20.66
C SER A 101 -23.07 22.61 20.99
N LYS A 102 -24.17 21.89 21.21
CA LYS A 102 -25.33 22.42 21.91
C LYS A 102 -25.01 22.40 23.41
N GLU A 103 -24.45 23.49 23.90
CA GLU A 103 -24.73 23.90 25.27
C GLU A 103 -26.26 24.03 25.41
N ASN A 104 -26.88 23.35 26.37
CA ASN A 104 -28.02 23.89 27.10
C ASN A 104 -28.31 23.11 28.38
N MET A 105 -28.27 23.88 29.47
CA MET A 105 -28.75 23.56 30.81
C MET A 105 -30.17 22.98 30.82
N ALA A 106 -30.41 22.11 31.82
CA ALA A 106 -31.66 21.42 32.13
C ALA A 106 -32.90 22.32 32.24
N ASN A 107 -34.07 21.91 31.69
CA ASN A 107 -35.11 21.17 32.43
C ASN A 107 -36.41 20.95 31.61
N GLN A 108 -36.87 19.69 31.63
CA GLN A 108 -38.24 19.17 31.82
C GLN A 108 -39.28 19.05 30.68
N PHE A 109 -39.90 17.84 30.71
CA PHE A 109 -41.11 17.28 30.06
C PHE A 109 -41.00 16.86 28.57
N SER A 110 -41.33 15.65 28.11
CA SER A 110 -41.69 14.35 28.70
C SER A 110 -41.86 13.27 27.58
N VAL A 111 -41.47 12.02 27.89
CA VAL A 111 -42.05 10.71 27.44
C VAL A 111 -41.58 10.02 26.13
N ALA A 112 -41.16 8.76 26.35
CA ALA A 112 -41.08 7.55 25.49
C ALA A 112 -40.06 7.51 24.33
N HIS A 113 -38.86 6.93 24.48
CA HIS A 113 -38.49 5.50 24.57
C HIS A 113 -38.56 4.72 23.25
N SER A 114 -37.41 4.55 22.58
CA SER A 114 -36.84 3.25 22.16
C SER A 114 -35.66 3.45 21.18
N SER A 115 -34.48 2.91 21.53
CA SER A 115 -33.45 2.49 20.56
C SER A 115 -33.91 1.18 19.87
N PRO A 116 -33.26 0.56 18.85
CA PRO A 116 -31.88 0.78 18.36
C PRO A 116 -31.61 0.59 16.82
N VAL A 117 -30.39 0.97 16.41
CA VAL A 117 -29.51 0.36 15.35
C VAL A 117 -29.97 0.39 13.85
N PRO A 118 -29.15 -0.06 12.85
CA PRO A 118 -28.66 0.80 11.77
C PRO A 118 -29.23 0.38 10.41
N SER A 119 -29.33 1.29 9.44
CA SER A 119 -29.74 0.90 8.07
C SER A 119 -28.88 1.55 7.01
N THR A 120 -27.99 0.73 6.45
CA THR A 120 -27.80 0.59 5.01
C THR A 120 -29.12 0.71 4.27
N SER A 121 -29.20 1.55 3.23
CA SER A 121 -29.57 1.16 1.86
C SER A 121 -29.94 2.35 0.97
N HIS A 122 -29.73 2.11 -0.33
CA HIS A 122 -30.43 2.68 -1.48
C HIS A 122 -30.12 4.12 -1.85
N ALA A 123 -30.01 4.51 -3.11
CA ALA A 123 -29.87 3.87 -4.42
C ALA A 123 -29.71 5.03 -5.41
N LEU A 124 -29.06 4.77 -6.55
CA LEU A 124 -28.86 5.70 -7.68
C LEU A 124 -30.16 6.45 -8.07
N PRO A 125 -30.05 7.65 -8.67
CA PRO A 125 -30.07 7.64 -10.13
C PRO A 125 -28.99 8.49 -10.81
N ALA A 126 -28.75 8.08 -12.04
CA ALA A 126 -27.89 8.62 -13.08
C ALA A 126 -27.77 10.15 -13.15
N ASN A 127 -26.52 10.60 -13.29
CA ASN A 127 -26.13 11.52 -14.37
C ASN A 127 -24.60 11.49 -14.51
N GLU A 128 -24.13 10.91 -15.62
CA GLU A 128 -22.77 11.07 -16.12
C GLU A 128 -22.51 12.53 -16.50
N PRO A 129 -21.27 13.00 -16.31
CA PRO A 129 -20.62 13.76 -17.37
C PRO A 129 -19.25 13.17 -17.74
N GLU A 130 -19.02 13.11 -19.05
CA GLU A 130 -17.83 12.61 -19.74
C GLU A 130 -16.49 13.23 -19.28
N PRO A 131 -15.37 12.47 -19.29
CA PRO A 131 -14.05 13.03 -19.06
C PRO A 131 -13.48 13.73 -20.32
N SER A 132 -13.11 15.00 -20.17
CA SER A 132 -12.32 15.77 -21.15
C SER A 132 -10.96 15.11 -21.43
N THR A 133 -10.64 14.95 -22.71
CA THR A 133 -9.36 14.47 -23.21
C THR A 133 -8.31 15.58 -23.12
N SER A 134 -7.18 15.30 -22.47
CA SER A 134 -5.99 16.16 -22.52
C SER A 134 -4.99 15.52 -23.49
N SER A 135 -4.91 16.10 -24.70
CA SER A 135 -3.85 15.82 -25.67
C SER A 135 -2.52 16.34 -25.12
N THR A 136 -1.48 15.50 -25.16
CA THR A 136 -0.09 15.94 -24.96
C THR A 136 0.64 15.79 -26.29
N ASP A 137 1.00 16.92 -26.88
CA ASP A 137 1.80 17.01 -28.09
C ASP A 137 3.23 16.52 -27.84
N ILE A 138 3.75 15.81 -28.85
CA ILE A 138 5.12 15.31 -28.97
C ILE A 138 6.02 16.44 -29.45
N LEU A 139 7.18 16.59 -28.82
CA LEU A 139 8.44 16.93 -29.50
C LEU A 139 9.55 16.01 -28.99
#